data_AF-A0A8S8ZY88-F1
#
_entry.id   AF-A0A8S8ZY88-F1
#
_cell.length_a   1.000
_cell.length_b   1.000
_cell.length_c   1.000
_cell.angle_alpha   90.00
_cell.angle_beta   90.00
_cell.angle_gamma   90.00
#
_symmetry.space_group_name_H-M   'P 1'
#
loop_
_entity.id
_entity.type
_entity.pdbx_description
1 polymer ?
#
loop_
_entity_poly.entity_id
_entity_poly.type
_entity_poly.pdbx_seq_one_letter_code
_entity_poly.pdbx_strand_id
1 'polypeptide(L)'
;MARKLWNLVQERYAQGKPIHTLGAIDPIQMTQQAPHQEVLYISGWACSSLLTTTNEVSPDFGDYPYNTVPNQVQRLHKAQSMHDRKQWHLRSKMTPEERAKTPYTDYFRPIIADGDTGHGGLTAVMKLAKLFAENGAAGVHFEDQMHGGKKCGHLAGKVLVPTGEHINRLKAARFQWDVMGTENLVIARTDSESGKLLSSSIDARDHEFILGVADTSITSLAETLADMEARGAPGPEIDAYEADWVKNTKLVTFDEAALAHFEKHNVRQDLFGTYKATIAQNPNMGITARRALANSITPENPVYWDWDVPRTREGFYHFRSGMAAATKRALAFGPYADLLWVETGDPSVEVATELGRAVRDKFPGKGLVYNLSPSFNWMAHGFTQDTLKSFIWDIAKEGFTLQLVSLAGLHSTATISSELARRFKDEGMQAYVELVQKREKELGVDVLTHQKWSGANYVDAILGHIQSGSSTNKSMGEGNTENQFL
;
A
#
# COMPACT_ATOMS: atom_id res chain seq x y z
N MET A 1 -13.95 8.83 -12.98
CA MET A 1 -12.93 7.78 -12.70
C MET A 1 -13.33 6.86 -11.55
N ALA A 2 -13.71 7.40 -10.39
CA ALA A 2 -14.09 6.56 -9.24
C ALA A 2 -15.26 5.59 -9.50
N ARG A 3 -16.37 6.04 -10.12
CA ARG A 3 -17.46 5.14 -10.60
C ARG A 3 -16.98 3.99 -11.46
N LYS A 4 -16.04 4.27 -12.37
CA LYS A 4 -15.46 3.26 -13.26
C LYS A 4 -14.68 2.23 -12.46
N LEU A 5 -13.88 2.66 -11.47
CA LEU A 5 -13.18 1.76 -10.57
C LEU A 5 -14.15 0.92 -9.74
N TRP A 6 -15.18 1.53 -9.14
CA TRP A 6 -16.18 0.82 -8.36
C TRP A 6 -16.89 -0.26 -9.17
N ASN A 7 -17.41 0.09 -10.35
CA ASN A 7 -18.09 -0.87 -11.21
C ASN A 7 -17.17 -2.03 -11.62
N LEU A 8 -15.91 -1.72 -11.94
CA LEU A 8 -14.91 -2.73 -12.29
C LEU A 8 -14.62 -3.68 -11.11
N VAL A 9 -14.47 -3.15 -9.90
CA VAL A 9 -14.29 -3.94 -8.67
C VAL A 9 -15.47 -4.87 -8.46
N GLN A 10 -16.71 -4.36 -8.56
CA GLN A 10 -17.91 -5.18 -8.37
C GLN A 10 -18.01 -6.28 -9.43
N GLU A 11 -17.75 -5.95 -10.69
CA GLU A 11 -17.75 -6.92 -11.80
C GLU A 11 -16.72 -8.04 -11.58
N ARG A 12 -15.48 -7.67 -11.24
CA ARG A 12 -14.36 -8.60 -11.10
C ARG A 12 -14.50 -9.46 -9.85
N TYR A 13 -14.97 -8.89 -8.73
CA TYR A 13 -15.30 -9.63 -7.51
C TYR A 13 -16.36 -10.70 -7.79
N ALA A 14 -17.48 -10.34 -8.45
CA ALA A 14 -18.56 -11.27 -8.77
C ALA A 14 -18.11 -12.43 -9.68
N GLN A 15 -17.11 -12.18 -10.54
CA GLN A 15 -16.53 -13.20 -11.42
C GLN A 15 -15.41 -14.02 -10.76
N GLY A 16 -14.98 -13.68 -9.53
CA GLY A 16 -13.79 -14.27 -8.91
C GLY A 16 -12.51 -14.01 -9.72
N LYS A 17 -12.41 -12.84 -10.37
CA LYS A 17 -11.30 -12.46 -11.24
C LYS A 17 -10.52 -11.27 -10.69
N PRO A 18 -9.21 -11.18 -11.00
CA PRO A 18 -8.36 -10.09 -10.55
C PRO A 18 -8.51 -8.84 -11.43
N ILE A 19 -8.34 -7.68 -10.81
CA ILE A 19 -7.85 -6.44 -11.39
C ILE A 19 -6.37 -6.38 -10.99
N HIS A 20 -5.45 -6.67 -11.90
CA HIS A 20 -4.02 -6.65 -11.61
C HIS A 20 -3.31 -5.54 -12.37
N THR A 21 -2.36 -4.87 -11.72
CA THR A 21 -1.63 -3.74 -12.28
C THR A 21 -0.17 -3.71 -11.82
N LEU A 22 0.62 -2.86 -12.45
CA LEU A 22 2.02 -2.62 -12.15
C LEU A 22 2.17 -1.15 -11.74
N GLY A 23 2.92 -0.85 -10.68
CA GLY A 23 3.18 0.54 -10.29
C GLY A 23 3.88 1.30 -11.41
N ALA A 24 3.30 2.41 -11.86
CA ALA A 24 3.83 3.23 -12.96
C ALA A 24 4.49 4.51 -12.43
N ILE A 25 5.68 4.82 -12.94
CA ILE A 25 6.46 5.98 -12.49
C ILE A 25 6.45 7.16 -13.47
N ASP A 26 6.01 6.94 -14.71
CA ASP A 26 5.99 7.96 -15.75
C ASP A 26 4.89 7.74 -16.81
N PRO A 27 4.64 8.74 -17.68
CA PRO A 27 3.70 8.62 -18.78
C PRO A 27 4.01 7.52 -19.81
N ILE A 28 5.28 7.17 -20.03
CA ILE A 28 5.65 6.11 -20.99
C ILE A 28 5.09 4.80 -20.48
N GLN A 29 5.43 4.41 -19.25
CA GLN A 29 4.93 3.21 -18.61
C GLN A 29 3.40 3.19 -18.56
N MET A 30 2.77 4.31 -18.18
CA MET A 30 1.31 4.42 -18.18
C MET A 30 0.71 4.11 -19.57
N THR A 31 1.26 4.70 -20.64
CA THR A 31 0.73 4.47 -22.01
C THR A 31 0.94 3.04 -22.48
N GLN A 32 2.03 2.39 -22.09
CA GLN A 32 2.32 1.00 -22.45
C GLN A 32 1.51 0.00 -21.60
N GLN A 33 1.14 0.35 -20.38
CA GLN A 33 0.29 -0.47 -19.52
C GLN A 33 -1.20 -0.38 -19.92
N ALA A 34 -1.66 0.78 -20.40
CA ALA A 34 -3.08 1.02 -20.69
C ALA A 34 -3.77 -0.01 -21.60
N PRO A 35 -3.15 -0.57 -22.66
CA PRO A 35 -3.76 -1.63 -23.47
C PRO A 35 -3.93 -2.96 -22.73
N HIS A 36 -3.16 -3.20 -21.68
CA HIS A 36 -3.04 -4.51 -21.02
C HIS A 36 -3.57 -4.54 -19.59
N GLN A 37 -3.75 -3.38 -18.96
CA GLN A 37 -4.22 -3.24 -17.58
C GLN A 37 -5.46 -2.38 -17.50
N GLU A 38 -6.32 -2.69 -16.52
CA GLU A 38 -7.62 -2.03 -16.36
C GLU A 38 -7.57 -0.82 -15.42
N VAL A 39 -6.51 -0.71 -14.62
CA VAL A 39 -6.25 0.35 -13.64
C VAL A 39 -4.78 0.74 -13.67
N LEU A 40 -4.44 1.85 -13.01
CA LEU A 40 -3.07 2.34 -12.86
C LEU A 40 -2.76 2.52 -11.37
N TYR A 41 -1.63 2.01 -10.90
CA TYR A 41 -1.17 2.22 -9.52
C TYR A 41 -0.04 3.24 -9.43
N ILE A 42 -0.11 4.14 -8.44
CA ILE A 42 0.94 5.10 -8.11
C ILE A 42 1.40 4.84 -6.67
N SER A 43 2.66 4.45 -6.55
CA SER A 43 3.31 4.06 -5.30
C SER A 43 3.94 5.27 -4.58
N GLY A 44 3.69 5.43 -3.28
CA GLY A 44 4.34 6.43 -2.45
C GLY A 44 5.85 6.18 -2.33
N TRP A 45 6.25 4.91 -2.21
CA TRP A 45 7.66 4.49 -2.24
C TRP A 45 8.36 4.97 -3.50
N ALA A 46 7.75 4.75 -4.68
CA ALA A 46 8.36 5.16 -5.96
C ALA A 46 8.45 6.68 -6.07
N CYS A 47 7.44 7.42 -5.61
CA CYS A 47 7.50 8.87 -5.55
C CYS A 47 8.63 9.38 -4.64
N SER A 48 8.81 8.77 -3.47
CA SER A 48 9.89 9.09 -2.52
C SER A 48 11.27 9.05 -3.18
N SER A 49 11.52 8.02 -4.00
CA SER A 49 12.84 7.78 -4.59
C SER A 49 13.06 8.41 -5.96
N LEU A 50 12.02 8.97 -6.60
CA LEU A 50 12.11 9.43 -8.00
C LEU A 50 11.65 10.86 -8.23
N LEU A 51 10.60 11.30 -7.53
CA LEU A 51 9.94 12.56 -7.84
C LEU A 51 9.22 13.11 -6.60
N THR A 52 9.94 13.86 -5.79
CA THR A 52 9.37 14.67 -4.71
C THR A 52 9.21 16.11 -5.17
N THR A 53 8.31 16.87 -4.55
CA THR A 53 8.08 18.28 -4.94
C THR A 53 9.23 19.22 -4.57
N THR A 54 10.16 18.75 -3.73
CA THR A 54 11.42 19.43 -3.39
C THR A 54 12.60 18.92 -4.20
N ASN A 55 12.43 17.87 -5.01
CA ASN A 55 13.48 17.11 -5.70
C ASN A 55 14.49 16.41 -4.78
N GLU A 56 14.26 16.41 -3.47
CA GLU A 56 15.03 15.62 -2.51
C GLU A 56 14.45 14.21 -2.45
N VAL A 57 15.23 13.20 -2.84
CA VAL A 57 14.79 11.81 -2.83
C VAL A 57 15.15 11.13 -1.52
N SER A 58 14.27 10.27 -1.03
CA SER A 58 14.45 9.57 0.25
C SER A 58 13.95 8.12 0.17
N PRO A 59 14.36 7.25 1.11
CA PRO A 59 13.68 6.00 1.38
C PRO A 59 12.19 6.25 1.73
N ASP A 60 11.38 5.20 1.64
CA ASP A 60 9.93 5.29 1.88
C ASP A 60 9.57 5.49 3.37
N PHE A 61 9.71 6.73 3.83
CA PHE A 61 9.35 7.19 5.17
C PHE A 61 8.12 8.10 5.18
N GLY A 62 7.56 8.42 4.00
CA GLY A 62 6.43 9.36 3.89
C GLY A 62 6.75 10.74 4.45
N ASP A 63 8.01 11.16 4.36
CA ASP A 63 8.56 12.42 4.86
C ASP A 63 8.63 13.53 3.79
N TYR A 64 8.42 13.15 2.52
CA TYR A 64 8.24 14.10 1.43
C TYR A 64 6.98 14.96 1.64
N PRO A 65 6.92 16.17 1.06
CA PRO A 65 5.73 17.01 1.17
C PRO A 65 4.48 16.28 0.64
N TYR A 66 3.37 16.37 1.37
CA TYR A 66 2.15 15.58 1.11
C TYR A 66 1.52 15.77 -0.28
N ASN A 67 1.90 16.81 -1.02
CA ASN A 67 1.45 17.03 -2.40
C ASN A 67 2.23 16.20 -3.43
N THR A 68 3.25 15.45 -3.03
CA THR A 68 4.10 14.62 -3.89
C THR A 68 3.29 13.58 -4.68
N VAL A 69 2.60 12.66 -4.00
CA VAL A 69 1.79 11.62 -4.68
C VAL A 69 0.60 12.23 -5.45
N PRO A 70 -0.16 13.20 -4.90
CA PRO A 70 -1.18 13.90 -5.68
C PRO A 70 -0.66 14.56 -6.96
N ASN A 71 0.54 15.13 -6.97
CA ASN A 71 1.12 15.73 -8.17
C ASN A 71 1.49 14.67 -9.21
N GLN A 72 1.98 13.51 -8.78
CA GLN A 72 2.21 12.37 -9.68
C GLN A 72 0.88 11.85 -10.27
N VAL A 73 -0.19 11.78 -9.47
CA VAL A 73 -1.55 11.49 -9.98
C VAL A 73 -1.93 12.48 -11.07
N GLN A 74 -1.75 13.78 -10.83
CA GLN A 74 -2.08 14.81 -11.82
C GLN A 74 -1.26 14.64 -13.11
N ARG A 75 0.04 14.36 -12.98
CA ARG A 75 0.95 14.15 -14.11
C ARG A 75 0.48 13.00 -14.99
N LEU A 76 0.15 11.85 -14.40
CA LEU A 76 -0.33 10.69 -15.16
C LEU A 76 -1.74 10.90 -15.70
N HIS A 77 -2.64 11.54 -14.94
CA HIS A 77 -3.99 11.86 -15.40
C HIS A 77 -4.00 12.80 -16.62
N LYS A 78 -3.17 13.85 -16.60
CA LYS A 78 -2.99 14.75 -17.75
C LYS A 78 -2.43 14.03 -18.97
N ALA A 79 -1.51 13.09 -18.76
CA ALA A 79 -1.00 12.25 -19.84
C ALA A 79 -2.09 11.31 -20.41
N GLN A 80 -2.89 10.64 -19.57
CA GLN A 80 -4.05 9.84 -20.03
C GLN A 80 -4.98 10.69 -20.91
N SER A 81 -5.30 11.90 -20.46
CA SER A 81 -6.15 12.85 -21.18
C SER A 81 -5.57 13.27 -22.54
N MET A 82 -4.27 13.52 -22.62
CA MET A 82 -3.60 13.87 -23.88
C MET A 82 -3.65 12.71 -24.87
N HIS A 83 -3.29 11.50 -24.42
CA HIS A 83 -3.27 10.30 -25.27
C HIS A 83 -4.67 9.89 -25.75
N ASP A 84 -5.70 10.05 -24.92
CA ASP A 84 -7.09 9.85 -25.33
C ASP A 84 -7.53 10.84 -26.42
N ARG A 85 -7.27 12.16 -26.25
CA ARG A 85 -7.57 13.16 -27.29
C ARG A 85 -6.86 12.87 -28.61
N LYS A 86 -5.57 12.51 -28.53
CA LYS A 86 -4.77 12.11 -29.69
C LYS A 86 -5.41 10.90 -30.40
N GLN A 87 -5.75 9.85 -29.64
CA GLN A 87 -6.39 8.65 -30.20
C GLN A 87 -7.74 8.99 -30.83
N TRP A 88 -8.58 9.76 -30.14
CA TRP A 88 -9.87 10.21 -30.67
C TRP A 88 -9.70 10.91 -32.01
N HIS A 89 -8.73 11.83 -32.11
CA HIS A 89 -8.46 12.59 -33.34
C HIS A 89 -8.00 11.69 -34.49
N LEU A 90 -7.15 10.71 -34.22
CA LEU A 90 -6.73 9.75 -35.24
C LEU A 90 -7.92 8.90 -35.72
N ARG A 91 -8.78 8.47 -34.80
CA ARG A 91 -9.96 7.65 -35.10
C ARG A 91 -11.10 8.42 -35.78
N SER A 92 -11.19 9.74 -35.56
CA SER A 92 -12.21 10.59 -36.21
C SER A 92 -11.94 10.76 -37.70
N LYS A 93 -10.70 10.53 -38.15
CA LYS A 93 -10.31 10.55 -39.58
C LYS A 93 -10.50 9.20 -40.28
N MET A 94 -10.75 8.13 -39.53
CA MET A 94 -10.91 6.78 -40.06
C MET A 94 -12.34 6.55 -40.58
N THR A 95 -12.50 5.63 -41.53
CA THR A 95 -13.81 5.09 -41.91
C THR A 95 -14.39 4.19 -40.80
N PRO A 96 -15.69 3.87 -40.81
CA PRO A 96 -16.25 2.86 -39.89
C PRO A 96 -15.52 1.52 -39.94
N GLU A 97 -15.13 1.06 -41.13
CA GLU A 97 -14.44 -0.22 -41.35
C GLU A 97 -13.02 -0.21 -40.76
N GLU A 98 -12.29 0.91 -40.92
CA GLU A 98 -10.97 1.11 -40.31
C GLU A 98 -11.07 1.17 -38.79
N ARG A 99 -12.07 1.87 -38.25
CA ARG A 99 -12.30 1.93 -36.79
C ARG A 99 -12.60 0.56 -36.19
N ALA A 100 -13.31 -0.30 -36.92
CA ALA A 100 -13.63 -1.65 -36.47
C ALA A 100 -12.39 -2.57 -36.40
N LYS A 101 -11.43 -2.37 -37.31
CA LYS A 101 -10.16 -3.11 -37.34
C LYS A 101 -9.07 -2.53 -36.41
N THR A 102 -9.21 -1.27 -36.03
CA THR A 102 -8.24 -0.58 -35.16
C THR A 102 -8.67 -0.73 -33.69
N PRO A 103 -7.87 -1.38 -32.82
CA PRO A 103 -8.18 -1.47 -31.40
C PRO A 103 -8.38 -0.09 -30.76
N TYR A 104 -9.28 0.00 -29.77
CA TYR A 104 -9.45 1.20 -28.95
C TYR A 104 -8.70 1.01 -27.63
N THR A 105 -7.65 1.78 -27.40
CA THR A 105 -6.97 1.80 -26.10
C THR A 105 -7.75 2.71 -25.17
N ASP A 106 -8.19 2.17 -24.04
CA ASP A 106 -8.79 2.97 -22.98
C ASP A 106 -7.69 3.61 -22.12
N TYR A 107 -7.27 4.83 -22.47
CA TYR A 107 -6.23 5.52 -21.70
C TYR A 107 -6.72 6.02 -20.34
N PHE A 108 -8.03 6.26 -20.16
CA PHE A 108 -8.60 6.68 -18.89
C PHE A 108 -8.74 5.50 -17.91
N ARG A 109 -7.63 4.82 -17.61
CA ARG A 109 -7.56 3.77 -16.58
C ARG A 109 -7.67 4.40 -15.18
N PRO A 110 -8.58 3.94 -14.30
CA PRO A 110 -8.71 4.50 -12.95
C PRO A 110 -7.40 4.46 -12.17
N ILE A 111 -7.01 5.60 -11.59
CA ILE A 111 -5.77 5.74 -10.83
C ILE A 111 -6.02 5.40 -9.37
N ILE A 112 -5.21 4.49 -8.82
CA ILE A 112 -5.18 4.15 -7.41
C ILE A 112 -3.87 4.66 -6.85
N ALA A 113 -3.94 5.47 -5.79
CA ALA A 113 -2.78 6.19 -5.28
C ALA A 113 -2.53 5.92 -3.80
N ASP A 114 -1.28 6.08 -3.40
CA ASP A 114 -0.80 5.98 -2.03
C ASP A 114 -1.04 7.27 -1.24
N GLY A 115 -1.87 7.19 -0.20
CA GLY A 115 -2.13 8.27 0.75
C GLY A 115 -1.28 8.20 2.02
N ASP A 116 -0.33 7.25 2.09
CA ASP A 116 0.50 6.96 3.25
C ASP A 116 -0.36 6.82 4.53
N THR A 117 0.10 7.44 5.62
CA THR A 117 -0.63 7.56 6.89
C THR A 117 -1.58 8.76 6.91
N GLY A 118 -1.69 9.51 5.81
CA GLY A 118 -2.48 10.74 5.72
C GLY A 118 -1.72 12.03 6.02
N HIS A 119 -0.39 11.96 6.18
CA HIS A 119 0.52 13.13 6.31
C HIS A 119 0.23 14.08 7.49
N GLY A 120 -0.32 13.54 8.59
CA GLY A 120 -0.55 14.29 9.82
C GLY A 120 -1.91 14.01 10.46
N GLY A 121 -2.44 15.02 11.15
CA GLY A 121 -3.76 14.93 11.78
C GLY A 121 -4.93 14.99 10.79
N LEU A 122 -6.16 14.90 11.28
CA LEU A 122 -7.38 14.76 10.45
C LEU A 122 -7.56 15.90 9.41
N THR A 123 -7.16 17.13 9.74
CA THR A 123 -7.23 18.26 8.79
C THR A 123 -6.22 18.14 7.65
N ALA A 124 -5.06 17.51 7.89
CA ALA A 124 -4.10 17.17 6.85
C ALA A 124 -4.65 16.06 5.94
N VAL A 125 -5.26 15.02 6.53
CA VAL A 125 -5.94 13.93 5.79
C VAL A 125 -7.01 14.51 4.86
N MET A 126 -7.83 15.45 5.33
CA MET A 126 -8.83 16.12 4.49
C MET A 126 -8.19 16.91 3.35
N LYS A 127 -7.14 17.71 3.60
CA LYS A 127 -6.44 18.45 2.54
C LYS A 127 -5.80 17.51 1.51
N LEU A 128 -5.21 16.41 1.96
CA LEU A 128 -4.63 15.39 1.09
C LEU A 128 -5.69 14.69 0.23
N ALA A 129 -6.79 14.25 0.84
CA ALA A 129 -7.92 13.65 0.15
C ALA A 129 -8.51 14.60 -0.91
N LYS A 130 -8.61 15.90 -0.60
CA LYS A 130 -9.01 16.93 -1.54
C LYS A 130 -8.08 16.98 -2.76
N LEU A 131 -6.76 17.07 -2.54
CA LEU A 131 -5.79 17.10 -3.64
C LEU A 131 -5.88 15.86 -4.54
N PHE A 132 -6.06 14.67 -3.95
CA PHE A 132 -6.24 13.45 -4.73
C PHE A 132 -7.46 13.50 -5.64
N ALA A 133 -8.60 13.97 -5.12
CA ALA A 133 -9.82 14.10 -5.91
C ALA A 133 -9.66 15.15 -7.03
N GLU A 134 -9.08 16.32 -6.73
CA GLU A 134 -8.82 17.38 -7.72
C GLU A 134 -7.85 16.93 -8.83
N ASN A 135 -6.87 16.08 -8.50
CA ASN A 135 -5.84 15.64 -9.43
C ASN A 135 -6.22 14.39 -10.24
N GLY A 136 -7.36 13.75 -9.97
CA GLY A 136 -7.91 12.68 -10.78
C GLY A 136 -7.74 11.26 -10.23
N ALA A 137 -7.42 11.11 -8.94
CA ALA A 137 -7.43 9.80 -8.30
C ALA A 137 -8.83 9.17 -8.35
N ALA A 138 -8.92 7.87 -8.54
CA ALA A 138 -10.16 7.10 -8.46
C ALA A 138 -10.32 6.42 -7.09
N GLY A 139 -9.21 6.00 -6.49
CA GLY A 139 -9.16 5.47 -5.14
C GLY A 139 -7.83 5.82 -4.47
N VAL A 140 -7.84 5.89 -3.14
CA VAL A 140 -6.65 6.18 -2.34
C VAL A 140 -6.59 5.19 -1.19
N HIS A 141 -5.41 4.63 -0.96
CA HIS A 141 -5.18 3.80 0.22
C HIS A 141 -4.51 4.59 1.33
N PHE A 142 -4.93 4.32 2.57
CA PHE A 142 -4.33 4.88 3.78
C PHE A 142 -3.96 3.75 4.72
N GLU A 143 -2.87 3.89 5.45
CA GLU A 143 -2.37 2.86 6.38
C GLU A 143 -2.43 3.27 7.86
N ASP A 144 -2.48 2.27 8.74
CA ASP A 144 -2.60 2.41 10.18
C ASP A 144 -1.26 2.57 10.92
N GLN A 145 -0.20 2.95 10.20
CA GLN A 145 1.06 3.38 10.81
C GLN A 145 0.99 4.81 11.36
N MET A 146 1.91 5.15 12.25
CA MET A 146 2.07 6.50 12.80
C MET A 146 2.84 7.39 11.83
N HIS A 147 2.34 8.60 11.55
CA HIS A 147 3.08 9.59 10.78
C HIS A 147 4.36 10.01 11.52
N GLY A 148 5.48 10.16 10.79
CA GLY A 148 6.83 10.34 11.38
C GLY A 148 7.48 9.04 11.88
N GLY A 149 6.68 8.00 12.18
CA GLY A 149 7.13 6.63 12.46
C GLY A 149 6.96 5.67 11.28
N LYS A 150 6.49 6.17 10.14
CA LYS A 150 6.19 5.36 8.95
C LYS A 150 7.46 4.69 8.43
N LYS A 151 7.34 3.40 8.11
CA LYS A 151 8.34 2.63 7.38
C LYS A 151 7.65 1.84 6.27
N CYS A 152 8.41 1.49 5.24
CA CYS A 152 7.95 0.55 4.21
C CYS A 152 7.41 -0.74 4.84
N GLY A 153 6.43 -1.36 4.19
CA GLY A 153 5.72 -2.58 4.63
C GLY A 153 6.60 -3.79 4.94
N HIS A 154 7.88 -3.78 4.60
CA HIS A 154 8.81 -4.89 4.85
C HIS A 154 9.98 -4.51 5.78
N LEU A 155 9.98 -3.29 6.34
CA LEU A 155 10.99 -2.83 7.27
C LEU A 155 10.59 -3.10 8.73
N ALA A 156 11.58 -3.31 9.59
CA ALA A 156 11.38 -3.40 11.04
C ALA A 156 11.05 -2.03 11.66
N GLY A 157 10.52 -2.04 12.90
CA GLY A 157 10.28 -0.82 13.67
C GLY A 157 9.03 -0.05 13.29
N LYS A 158 8.05 -0.68 12.61
CA LYS A 158 6.77 -0.04 12.30
C LYS A 158 5.99 0.23 13.59
N VAL A 159 5.50 1.46 13.70
CA VAL A 159 4.66 1.92 14.81
C VAL A 159 3.24 2.08 14.29
N LEU A 160 2.31 1.31 14.84
CA LEU A 160 0.89 1.40 14.55
C LEU A 160 0.26 2.53 15.36
N VAL A 161 -0.84 3.10 14.86
CA VAL A 161 -1.73 3.95 15.66
C VAL A 161 -2.88 3.15 16.26
N PRO A 162 -3.58 3.66 17.29
CA PRO A 162 -4.78 3.03 17.81
C PRO A 162 -5.80 2.80 16.68
N THR A 163 -6.53 1.69 16.76
CA THR A 163 -7.54 1.32 15.75
C THR A 163 -8.50 2.48 15.46
N GLY A 164 -8.94 3.20 16.49
CA GLY A 164 -9.82 4.36 16.38
C GLY A 164 -9.21 5.57 15.66
N GLU A 165 -7.89 5.77 15.75
CA GLU A 165 -7.22 6.84 15.04
C GLU A 165 -7.27 6.59 13.53
N HIS A 166 -6.92 5.38 13.09
CA HIS A 166 -6.98 5.03 11.67
C HIS A 166 -8.42 5.11 11.13
N ILE A 167 -9.42 4.65 11.89
CA ILE A 167 -10.84 4.82 11.53
C ILE A 167 -11.19 6.31 11.31
N ASN A 168 -10.67 7.21 12.15
CA ASN A 168 -10.92 8.64 11.97
C ASN A 168 -10.27 9.18 10.70
N ARG A 169 -9.10 8.66 10.27
CA ARG A 169 -8.49 9.01 8.98
C ARG A 169 -9.38 8.59 7.82
N LEU A 170 -9.89 7.35 7.83
CA LEU A 170 -10.81 6.84 6.81
C LEU A 170 -12.08 7.68 6.71
N LYS A 171 -12.68 8.04 7.86
CA LYS A 171 -13.84 8.93 7.94
C LYS A 171 -13.53 10.34 7.43
N ALA A 172 -12.37 10.90 7.76
CA ALA A 172 -11.96 12.23 7.31
C ALA A 172 -11.79 12.28 5.78
N ALA A 173 -11.19 11.25 5.19
CA ALA A 173 -11.07 11.11 3.74
C ALA A 173 -12.44 11.01 3.06
N ARG A 174 -13.31 10.10 3.55
CA ARG A 174 -14.70 9.97 3.05
C ARG A 174 -15.47 11.29 3.17
N PHE A 175 -15.46 11.91 4.35
CA PHE A 175 -16.15 13.17 4.60
C PHE A 175 -15.69 14.29 3.66
N GLN A 176 -14.39 14.41 3.40
CA GLN A 176 -13.87 15.38 2.44
C GLN A 176 -14.43 15.14 1.02
N TRP A 177 -14.50 13.89 0.58
CA TRP A 177 -15.03 13.54 -0.73
C TRP A 177 -16.54 13.74 -0.83
N ASP A 178 -17.28 13.46 0.25
CA ASP A 178 -18.70 13.78 0.34
C ASP A 178 -18.95 15.28 0.20
N VAL A 179 -18.14 16.13 0.86
CA VAL A 179 -18.18 17.60 0.73
C VAL A 179 -17.90 18.04 -0.71
N MET A 180 -17.01 17.35 -1.42
CA MET A 180 -16.68 17.65 -2.82
C MET A 180 -17.68 17.05 -3.82
N GLY A 181 -18.62 16.22 -3.36
CA GLY A 181 -19.52 15.47 -4.24
C GLY A 181 -18.81 14.42 -5.11
N THR A 182 -17.69 13.88 -4.64
CA THR A 182 -16.92 12.85 -5.35
C THR A 182 -17.06 11.48 -4.69
N GLU A 183 -16.99 10.43 -5.51
CA GLU A 183 -17.21 9.05 -5.07
C GLU A 183 -15.89 8.26 -5.03
N ASN A 184 -14.78 8.95 -4.77
CA ASN A 184 -13.45 8.33 -4.60
C ASN A 184 -13.53 7.14 -3.64
N LEU A 185 -12.81 6.06 -3.96
CA LEU A 185 -12.76 4.86 -3.13
C LEU A 185 -11.73 5.02 -2.01
N VAL A 186 -12.13 4.69 -0.78
CA VAL A 186 -11.24 4.56 0.38
C VAL A 186 -10.75 3.11 0.46
N ILE A 187 -9.44 2.91 0.51
CA ILE A 187 -8.83 1.60 0.76
C ILE A 187 -8.14 1.66 2.13
N ALA A 188 -8.54 0.78 3.06
CA ALA A 188 -7.90 0.73 4.38
C ALA A 188 -6.82 -0.34 4.41
N ARG A 189 -5.57 0.10 4.61
CA ARG A 189 -4.41 -0.77 4.77
C ARG A 189 -4.08 -0.94 6.25
N THR A 190 -3.76 -2.16 6.66
CA THR A 190 -3.16 -2.43 7.97
C THR A 190 -1.79 -3.07 7.84
N ASP A 191 -0.85 -2.58 8.64
CA ASP A 191 0.51 -3.12 8.76
C ASP A 191 0.68 -3.98 10.02
N SER A 192 -0.42 -4.37 10.67
CA SER A 192 -0.40 -5.06 11.97
C SER A 192 0.06 -6.52 11.92
N GLU A 193 0.26 -7.07 10.73
CA GLU A 193 0.88 -8.38 10.55
C GLU A 193 2.34 -8.37 11.04
N SER A 194 3.08 -7.29 10.76
CA SER A 194 4.48 -7.14 11.13
C SER A 194 4.78 -5.91 12.01
N GLY A 195 3.80 -5.05 12.27
CA GLY A 195 3.93 -3.91 13.18
C GLY A 195 4.03 -4.33 14.65
N LYS A 196 5.20 -4.09 15.27
CA LYS A 196 5.52 -4.54 16.64
C LYS A 196 5.38 -3.47 17.71
N LEU A 197 5.05 -2.24 17.33
CA LEU A 197 4.89 -1.11 18.23
C LEU A 197 3.53 -0.45 18.02
N LEU A 198 2.99 0.15 19.07
CA LEU A 198 1.72 0.87 19.09
C LEU A 198 1.91 2.22 19.78
N SER A 199 1.44 3.30 19.17
CA SER A 199 1.67 4.66 19.69
C SER A 199 0.89 4.99 20.96
N SER A 200 -0.23 4.30 21.21
CA SER A 200 -1.04 4.51 22.42
C SER A 200 -1.91 3.30 22.74
N SER A 201 -2.05 3.00 24.03
CA SER A 201 -2.91 1.94 24.57
C SER A 201 -4.37 2.38 24.76
N ILE A 202 -4.78 3.54 24.23
CA ILE A 202 -6.10 4.12 24.52
C ILE A 202 -7.31 3.33 23.99
N ASP A 203 -7.10 2.48 22.99
CA ASP A 203 -8.17 1.77 22.30
C ASP A 203 -8.31 0.32 22.78
N ALA A 204 -9.47 0.01 23.39
CA ALA A 204 -9.76 -1.30 23.93
C ALA A 204 -9.69 -2.45 22.90
N ARG A 205 -9.83 -2.15 21.61
CA ARG A 205 -9.69 -3.14 20.53
C ARG A 205 -8.25 -3.62 20.37
N ASP A 206 -7.27 -2.84 20.81
CA ASP A 206 -5.85 -3.16 20.70
C ASP A 206 -5.31 -3.91 21.93
N HIS A 207 -5.98 -3.80 23.08
CA HIS A 207 -5.47 -4.30 24.36
C HIS A 207 -5.11 -5.78 24.41
N GLU A 208 -5.81 -6.65 23.67
CA GLU A 208 -5.50 -8.10 23.66
C GLU A 208 -4.14 -8.41 23.00
N PHE A 209 -3.59 -7.46 22.25
CA PHE A 209 -2.30 -7.60 21.57
C PHE A 209 -1.20 -6.77 22.22
N ILE A 210 -1.51 -5.88 23.16
CA ILE A 210 -0.46 -5.09 23.83
C ILE A 210 0.32 -6.00 24.77
N LEU A 211 1.63 -5.90 24.69
CA LEU A 211 2.58 -6.69 25.45
C LEU A 211 3.07 -5.91 26.67
N GLY A 212 3.14 -6.61 27.79
CA GLY A 212 3.64 -6.11 29.06
C GLY A 212 4.51 -7.13 29.76
N VAL A 213 4.97 -6.76 30.94
CA VAL A 213 5.80 -7.59 31.80
C VAL A 213 4.97 -8.10 32.98
N ALA A 214 5.09 -9.39 33.28
CA ALA A 214 4.45 -10.03 34.44
C ALA A 214 5.45 -10.35 35.58
N ASP A 215 6.72 -10.00 35.42
CA ASP A 215 7.77 -10.12 36.43
C ASP A 215 7.96 -8.78 37.17
N THR A 216 7.70 -8.76 38.47
CA THR A 216 7.82 -7.56 39.31
C THR A 216 9.26 -7.10 39.55
N SER A 217 10.26 -7.91 39.22
CA SER A 217 11.68 -7.57 39.38
C SER A 217 12.24 -6.72 38.24
N ILE A 218 11.53 -6.66 37.11
CA ILE A 218 11.95 -5.91 35.92
C ILE A 218 11.54 -4.45 36.08
N THR A 219 12.50 -3.55 35.89
CA THR A 219 12.31 -2.10 35.95
C THR A 219 11.98 -1.52 34.56
N SER A 220 11.48 -0.28 34.54
CA SER A 220 11.14 0.42 33.29
C SER A 220 12.35 0.53 32.37
N LEU A 221 12.18 0.11 31.11
CA LEU A 221 13.20 0.25 30.06
C LEU A 221 13.53 1.73 29.84
N ALA A 222 12.50 2.55 29.55
CA ALA A 222 12.68 3.96 29.24
C ALA A 222 13.38 4.76 30.37
N GLU A 223 12.97 4.56 31.63
CA GLU A 223 13.63 5.21 32.78
C GLU A 223 15.09 4.78 32.91
N THR A 224 15.38 3.48 32.70
CA THR A 224 16.77 2.98 32.78
C THR A 224 17.65 3.58 31.69
N LEU A 225 17.15 3.66 30.44
CA LEU A 225 17.88 4.29 29.33
C LEU A 225 18.11 5.79 29.59
N ALA A 226 17.10 6.50 30.11
CA ALA A 226 17.22 7.92 30.46
C ALA A 226 18.26 8.15 31.57
N ASP A 227 18.29 7.28 32.58
CA ASP A 227 19.28 7.33 33.66
C ASP A 227 20.70 7.02 33.17
N MET A 228 20.87 6.14 32.19
CA MET A 228 22.16 5.88 31.53
C MET A 228 22.64 7.11 30.77
N GLU A 229 21.76 7.74 29.98
CA GLU A 229 22.06 8.96 29.23
C GLU A 229 22.41 10.12 30.18
N ALA A 230 21.65 10.31 31.25
CA ALA A 230 21.90 11.34 32.26
C ALA A 230 23.25 11.16 32.99
N ARG A 231 23.74 9.92 33.10
CA ARG A 231 25.08 9.60 33.65
C ARG A 231 26.21 9.69 32.62
N GLY A 232 25.89 10.01 31.37
CA GLY A 232 26.88 10.15 30.29
C GLY A 232 27.32 8.83 29.66
N ALA A 233 26.50 7.77 29.74
CA ALA A 233 26.77 6.51 29.05
C ALA A 233 26.88 6.73 27.52
N PRO A 234 27.88 6.17 26.84
CA PRO A 234 27.99 6.26 25.38
C PRO A 234 26.83 5.56 24.67
N GLY A 235 26.43 6.07 23.50
CA GLY A 235 25.38 5.47 22.66
C GLY A 235 25.51 3.95 22.46
N PRO A 236 26.68 3.40 22.10
CA PRO A 236 26.84 1.95 21.95
C PRO A 236 26.58 1.12 23.21
N GLU A 237 26.80 1.69 24.40
CA GLU A 237 26.49 1.03 25.67
C GLU A 237 24.98 1.00 25.92
N ILE A 238 24.30 2.12 25.65
CA ILE A 238 22.84 2.23 25.72
C ILE A 238 22.19 1.25 24.74
N ASP A 239 22.66 1.20 23.48
CA ASP A 239 22.18 0.28 22.45
C ASP A 239 22.37 -1.18 22.86
N ALA A 240 23.52 -1.52 23.44
CA ALA A 240 23.81 -2.87 23.92
C ALA A 240 22.91 -3.27 25.08
N TYR A 241 22.64 -2.35 26.01
CA TYR A 241 21.70 -2.57 27.11
C TYR A 241 20.27 -2.79 26.59
N GLU A 242 19.78 -1.92 25.71
CA GLU A 242 18.44 -2.06 25.13
C GLU A 242 18.30 -3.39 24.38
N ALA A 243 19.29 -3.76 23.58
CA ALA A 243 19.29 -5.03 22.86
C ALA A 243 19.27 -6.25 23.80
N ASP A 244 20.05 -6.23 24.88
CA ASP A 244 20.06 -7.30 25.89
C ASP A 244 18.73 -7.36 26.65
N TRP A 245 18.19 -6.20 27.05
CA TRP A 245 16.90 -6.09 27.72
C TRP A 245 15.78 -6.66 26.85
N VAL A 246 15.70 -6.29 25.57
CA VAL A 246 14.68 -6.79 24.63
C VAL A 246 14.82 -8.30 24.40
N LYS A 247 16.05 -8.80 24.37
CA LYS A 247 16.33 -10.24 24.17
C LYS A 247 15.94 -11.09 25.37
N ASN A 248 16.20 -10.60 26.58
CA ASN A 248 16.08 -11.40 27.81
C ASN A 248 14.74 -11.16 28.54
N THR A 249 14.07 -10.04 28.29
CA THR A 249 12.78 -9.72 28.92
C THR A 249 11.64 -10.42 28.22
N LYS A 250 10.94 -11.30 28.94
CA LYS A 250 9.75 -11.98 28.41
C LYS A 250 8.54 -11.05 28.43
N LEU A 251 8.13 -10.61 27.24
CA LEU A 251 6.91 -9.84 27.05
C LEU A 251 5.71 -10.76 26.77
N VAL A 252 4.60 -10.52 27.47
CA VAL A 252 3.36 -11.30 27.36
C VAL A 252 2.14 -10.40 27.31
N THR A 253 1.05 -10.88 26.73
CA THR A 253 -0.25 -10.22 26.84
C THR A 253 -0.80 -10.35 28.27
N PHE A 254 -1.76 -9.49 28.62
CA PHE A 254 -2.42 -9.60 29.93
C PHE A 254 -3.08 -10.97 30.13
N ASP A 255 -3.73 -11.52 29.09
CA ASP A 255 -4.42 -12.80 29.21
C ASP A 255 -3.46 -13.97 29.46
N GLU A 256 -2.29 -13.97 28.84
CA GLU A 256 -1.25 -14.97 29.13
C GLU A 256 -0.69 -14.82 30.55
N ALA A 257 -0.48 -13.59 31.02
CA ALA A 257 -0.07 -13.33 32.39
C ALA A 257 -1.12 -13.84 33.38
N ALA A 258 -2.41 -13.59 33.12
CA ALA A 258 -3.51 -14.08 33.93
C ALA A 258 -3.59 -15.61 33.95
N LEU A 259 -3.47 -16.27 32.79
CA LEU A 259 -3.49 -17.73 32.70
C LEU A 259 -2.30 -18.36 33.44
N ALA A 260 -1.09 -17.84 33.26
CA ALA A 260 0.09 -18.31 33.99
C ALA A 260 -0.03 -18.06 35.51
N HIS A 261 -0.66 -16.95 35.91
CA HIS A 261 -0.94 -16.65 37.30
C HIS A 261 -1.95 -17.64 37.91
N PHE A 262 -3.00 -17.99 37.17
CA PHE A 262 -3.97 -18.99 37.60
C PHE A 262 -3.33 -20.38 37.80
N GLU A 263 -2.41 -20.76 36.92
CA GLU A 263 -1.65 -22.02 37.06
C GLU A 263 -0.79 -22.01 38.33
N LYS A 264 -0.03 -20.93 38.55
CA LYS A 264 0.82 -20.76 39.73
C LYS A 264 0.06 -20.83 41.05
N HIS A 265 -1.21 -20.38 41.07
CA HIS A 265 -2.05 -20.37 42.26
C HIS A 265 -3.04 -21.53 42.33
N ASN A 266 -2.88 -22.57 41.49
CA ASN A 266 -3.72 -23.77 41.48
C ASN A 266 -5.23 -23.46 41.38
N VAL A 267 -5.60 -22.47 40.58
CA VAL A 267 -7.00 -22.13 40.31
C VAL A 267 -7.73 -23.34 39.69
N ARG A 268 -9.03 -23.50 40.00
CA ARG A 268 -9.81 -24.61 39.45
C ARG A 268 -9.97 -24.50 37.93
N GLN A 269 -9.82 -25.61 37.21
CA GLN A 269 -9.83 -25.66 35.74
C GLN A 269 -11.15 -25.19 35.09
N ASP A 270 -12.28 -25.31 35.77
CA ASP A 270 -13.56 -24.75 35.31
C ASP A 270 -13.53 -23.21 35.20
N LEU A 271 -12.78 -22.54 36.08
CA LEU A 271 -12.60 -21.09 36.06
C LEU A 271 -11.66 -20.64 34.93
N PHE A 272 -10.67 -21.46 34.55
CA PHE A 272 -9.85 -21.23 33.35
C PHE A 272 -10.71 -21.22 32.09
N GLY A 273 -11.55 -22.25 31.95
CA GLY A 273 -12.46 -22.37 30.80
C GLY A 273 -13.42 -21.18 30.73
N THR A 274 -13.95 -20.76 31.87
CA THR A 274 -14.83 -19.58 31.97
C THR A 274 -14.10 -18.31 31.54
N TYR A 275 -12.91 -18.03 32.07
CA TYR A 275 -12.11 -16.86 31.69
C TYR A 275 -11.85 -16.82 30.17
N LYS A 276 -11.32 -17.92 29.61
CA LYS A 276 -11.01 -18.05 28.19
C LYS A 276 -12.25 -17.84 27.32
N ALA A 277 -13.38 -18.44 27.69
CA ALA A 277 -14.63 -18.29 26.96
C ALA A 277 -15.13 -16.84 27.00
N THR A 278 -15.07 -16.18 28.15
CA THR A 278 -15.52 -14.78 28.29
C THR A 278 -14.69 -13.82 27.43
N ILE A 279 -13.37 -13.95 27.43
CA ILE A 279 -12.51 -13.06 26.60
C ILE A 279 -12.65 -13.36 25.10
N ALA A 280 -12.88 -14.63 24.72
CA ALA A 280 -13.11 -15.00 23.34
C ALA A 280 -14.46 -14.47 22.81
N GLN A 281 -15.50 -14.42 23.67
CA GLN A 281 -16.80 -13.84 23.32
C GLN A 281 -16.77 -12.31 23.23
N ASN A 282 -15.85 -11.66 23.95
CA ASN A 282 -15.68 -10.20 23.92
C ASN A 282 -14.21 -9.81 23.69
N PRO A 283 -13.70 -9.95 22.45
CA PRO A 283 -12.31 -9.62 22.12
C PRO A 283 -11.98 -8.13 22.28
N ASN A 284 -13.00 -7.26 22.38
CA ASN A 284 -12.83 -5.82 22.62
C ASN A 284 -12.94 -5.45 24.10
N MET A 285 -12.90 -6.43 25.01
CA MET A 285 -12.90 -6.18 26.45
C MET A 285 -11.68 -5.33 26.83
N GLY A 286 -11.94 -4.16 27.42
CA GLY A 286 -10.89 -3.25 27.88
C GLY A 286 -10.06 -3.84 29.02
N ILE A 287 -8.84 -3.32 29.23
CA ILE A 287 -7.88 -3.88 30.19
C ILE A 287 -8.42 -3.80 31.63
N THR A 288 -9.17 -2.74 31.97
CA THR A 288 -9.81 -2.58 33.27
C THR A 288 -10.79 -3.71 33.56
N ALA A 289 -11.62 -4.09 32.57
CA ALA A 289 -12.57 -5.19 32.70
C ALA A 289 -11.86 -6.55 32.71
N ARG A 290 -10.81 -6.74 31.90
CA ARG A 290 -9.98 -7.97 31.92
C ARG A 290 -9.32 -8.17 33.27
N ARG A 291 -8.75 -7.12 33.87
CA ARG A 291 -8.18 -7.14 35.23
C ARG A 291 -9.23 -7.47 36.28
N ALA A 292 -10.40 -6.82 36.21
CA ALA A 292 -11.48 -7.10 37.15
C ALA A 292 -11.95 -8.56 37.05
N LEU A 293 -12.09 -9.10 35.83
CA LEU A 293 -12.44 -10.49 35.60
C LEU A 293 -11.38 -11.43 36.17
N ALA A 294 -10.10 -11.20 35.89
CA ALA A 294 -9.02 -12.04 36.41
C ALA A 294 -8.94 -11.98 37.94
N ASN A 295 -9.03 -10.79 38.53
CA ASN A 295 -8.98 -10.60 39.98
C ASN A 295 -10.23 -11.17 40.68
N SER A 296 -11.37 -11.31 40.00
CA SER A 296 -12.53 -12.01 40.57
C SER A 296 -12.29 -13.51 40.76
N ILE A 297 -11.34 -14.09 40.01
CA ILE A 297 -10.94 -15.49 40.09
C ILE A 297 -9.86 -15.69 41.16
N THR A 298 -8.93 -14.73 41.29
CA THR A 298 -7.86 -14.73 42.32
C THR A 298 -7.90 -13.47 43.20
N PRO A 299 -8.94 -13.26 44.03
CA PRO A 299 -9.12 -12.00 44.77
C PRO A 299 -8.02 -11.71 45.79
N GLU A 300 -7.42 -12.76 46.37
CA GLU A 300 -6.34 -12.64 47.35
C GLU A 300 -4.97 -12.40 46.72
N ASN A 301 -4.82 -12.70 45.42
CA ASN A 301 -3.56 -12.58 44.67
C ASN A 301 -3.89 -11.97 43.30
N PRO A 302 -3.96 -10.63 43.18
CA PRO A 302 -4.27 -10.00 41.91
C PRO A 302 -3.15 -10.25 40.89
N VAL A 303 -3.53 -10.31 39.61
CA VAL A 303 -2.57 -10.52 38.52
C VAL A 303 -1.72 -9.26 38.34
N TYR A 304 -0.41 -9.37 38.62
CA TYR A 304 0.56 -8.34 38.24
C TYR A 304 0.84 -8.43 36.73
N TRP A 305 0.74 -7.29 36.06
CA TRP A 305 1.10 -7.13 34.65
C TRP A 305 1.18 -5.65 34.34
N ASP A 306 2.22 -5.21 33.64
CA ASP A 306 2.46 -3.81 33.33
C ASP A 306 3.00 -3.63 31.90
N TRP A 307 2.27 -2.88 31.07
CA TRP A 307 2.61 -2.54 29.69
C TRP A 307 3.39 -1.21 29.55
N ASP A 308 3.58 -0.47 30.63
CA ASP A 308 4.32 0.80 30.67
C ASP A 308 5.80 0.55 30.92
N VAL A 309 6.14 -0.47 31.71
CA VAL A 309 7.51 -0.96 31.95
C VAL A 309 8.31 -1.21 30.66
N PRO A 310 7.78 -1.93 29.64
CA PRO A 310 8.52 -2.20 28.42
C PRO A 310 8.52 -1.07 27.38
N ARG A 311 7.92 0.11 27.65
CA ARG A 311 7.78 1.13 26.59
C ARG A 311 9.15 1.59 26.07
N THR A 312 9.18 1.88 24.77
CA THR A 312 10.36 2.46 24.11
C THR A 312 10.64 3.86 24.65
N ARG A 313 11.82 4.42 24.34
CA ARG A 313 12.19 5.79 24.75
C ARG A 313 11.22 6.85 24.22
N GLU A 314 10.62 6.61 23.05
CA GLU A 314 9.60 7.48 22.45
C GLU A 314 8.22 7.32 23.09
N GLY A 315 8.06 6.36 24.00
CA GLY A 315 6.81 6.05 24.71
C GLY A 315 5.90 5.06 23.99
N PHE A 316 6.41 4.31 23.00
CA PHE A 316 5.60 3.34 22.27
C PHE A 316 5.43 2.04 23.05
N TYR A 317 4.22 1.46 22.97
CA TYR A 317 3.90 0.17 23.55
C TYR A 317 4.35 -0.96 22.63
N HIS A 318 4.80 -2.07 23.21
CA HIS A 318 5.01 -3.30 22.44
C HIS A 318 3.69 -3.95 22.04
N PHE A 319 3.62 -4.41 20.80
CA PHE A 319 2.43 -4.96 20.19
C PHE A 319 2.71 -6.35 19.60
N ARG A 320 1.81 -7.30 19.85
CA ARG A 320 1.82 -8.62 19.25
C ARG A 320 1.31 -8.54 17.82
N SER A 321 2.26 -8.44 16.89
CA SER A 321 1.97 -8.50 15.47
C SER A 321 1.50 -9.90 15.05
N GLY A 322 0.86 -9.97 13.88
CA GLY A 322 0.52 -11.22 13.21
C GLY A 322 -0.84 -11.16 12.54
N MET A 323 -1.18 -12.24 11.81
CA MET A 323 -2.44 -12.31 11.06
C MET A 323 -3.69 -12.18 11.93
N ALA A 324 -3.66 -12.59 13.19
CA ALA A 324 -4.77 -12.39 14.12
C ALA A 324 -5.05 -10.89 14.37
N ALA A 325 -4.01 -10.11 14.66
CA ALA A 325 -4.12 -8.67 14.88
C ALA A 325 -4.51 -7.94 13.58
N ALA A 326 -3.86 -8.29 12.47
CA ALA A 326 -4.16 -7.71 11.16
C ALA A 326 -5.60 -7.98 10.71
N THR A 327 -6.08 -9.22 10.86
CA THR A 327 -7.46 -9.58 10.51
C THR A 327 -8.45 -8.83 11.40
N LYS A 328 -8.22 -8.76 12.72
CA LYS A 328 -9.12 -8.00 13.61
C LYS A 328 -9.21 -6.53 13.21
N ARG A 329 -8.08 -5.88 12.92
CA ARG A 329 -8.03 -4.48 12.49
C ARG A 329 -8.70 -4.27 11.13
N ALA A 330 -8.41 -5.11 10.14
CA ALA A 330 -9.10 -5.07 8.85
C ALA A 330 -10.63 -5.18 9.02
N LEU A 331 -11.11 -6.09 9.88
CA LEU A 331 -12.53 -6.24 10.18
C LEU A 331 -13.13 -5.05 10.97
N ALA A 332 -12.31 -4.27 11.67
CA ALA A 332 -12.72 -3.03 12.32
C ALA A 332 -12.78 -1.86 11.33
N PHE A 333 -11.95 -1.88 10.28
CA PHE A 333 -11.91 -0.87 9.22
C PHE A 333 -13.00 -1.08 8.15
N GLY A 334 -13.47 -2.32 7.96
CA GLY A 334 -14.47 -2.72 6.96
C GLY A 334 -15.68 -1.79 6.77
N PRO A 335 -16.32 -1.26 7.82
CA PRO A 335 -17.45 -0.34 7.69
C PRO A 335 -17.10 1.05 7.13
N TYR A 336 -15.81 1.41 7.09
CA TYR A 336 -15.32 2.75 6.75
C TYR A 336 -14.48 2.79 5.48
N ALA A 337 -14.30 1.64 4.81
CA ALA A 337 -13.49 1.51 3.61
C ALA A 337 -14.23 0.70 2.54
N ASP A 338 -13.97 1.03 1.28
CA ASP A 338 -14.53 0.34 0.11
C ASP A 338 -13.79 -0.98 -0.16
N LEU A 339 -12.47 -1.00 0.07
CA LEU A 339 -11.61 -2.19 0.01
C LEU A 339 -10.72 -2.28 1.25
N LEU A 340 -10.28 -3.49 1.59
CA LEU A 340 -9.32 -3.74 2.69
C LEU A 340 -8.02 -4.32 2.16
N TRP A 341 -6.91 -3.94 2.78
CA TRP A 341 -5.56 -4.39 2.47
C TRP A 341 -4.87 -4.79 3.79
N VAL A 342 -4.42 -6.03 3.90
CA VAL A 342 -3.46 -6.45 4.92
C VAL A 342 -2.09 -6.57 4.26
N GLU A 343 -1.10 -5.82 4.72
CA GLU A 343 0.27 -6.01 4.24
C GLU A 343 0.83 -7.31 4.82
N THR A 344 1.37 -8.18 3.96
CA THR A 344 1.85 -9.52 4.33
C THR A 344 3.37 -9.62 4.14
N GLY A 345 4.06 -10.31 5.06
CA GLY A 345 5.50 -10.57 4.95
C GLY A 345 5.90 -11.56 3.85
N ASP A 346 5.02 -12.49 3.48
CA ASP A 346 5.31 -13.57 2.52
C ASP A 346 4.14 -13.81 1.54
N PRO A 347 4.41 -14.29 0.31
CA PRO A 347 3.37 -14.67 -0.65
C PRO A 347 2.78 -16.05 -0.33
N SER A 348 1.61 -16.09 0.33
CA SER A 348 0.92 -17.34 0.69
C SER A 348 -0.57 -17.35 0.30
N VAL A 349 -0.95 -18.33 -0.53
CA VAL A 349 -2.36 -18.55 -0.91
C VAL A 349 -3.20 -19.00 0.28
N GLU A 350 -2.63 -19.76 1.21
CA GLU A 350 -3.33 -20.24 2.41
C GLU A 350 -3.68 -19.07 3.34
N VAL A 351 -2.69 -18.23 3.66
CA VAL A 351 -2.91 -17.02 4.48
C VAL A 351 -3.90 -16.08 3.82
N ALA A 352 -3.80 -15.89 2.49
CA ALA A 352 -4.78 -15.12 1.74
C ALA A 352 -6.18 -15.74 1.85
N THR A 353 -6.31 -17.06 1.71
CA THR A 353 -7.59 -17.78 1.82
C THR A 353 -8.26 -17.55 3.18
N GLU A 354 -7.50 -17.69 4.27
CA GLU A 354 -8.02 -17.48 5.63
C GLU A 354 -8.53 -16.04 5.83
N LEU A 355 -7.72 -15.05 5.43
CA LEU A 355 -8.12 -13.64 5.52
C LEU A 355 -9.34 -13.34 4.62
N GLY A 356 -9.34 -13.86 3.40
CA GLY A 356 -10.42 -13.72 2.42
C GLY A 356 -11.76 -14.20 2.96
N ARG A 357 -11.76 -15.38 3.59
CA ARG A 357 -12.95 -15.98 4.21
C ARG A 357 -13.39 -15.22 5.45
N ALA A 358 -12.46 -14.87 6.34
CA ALA A 358 -12.78 -14.09 7.53
C ALA A 358 -13.44 -12.73 7.20
N VAL A 359 -12.97 -12.05 6.15
CA VAL A 359 -13.58 -10.80 5.68
C VAL A 359 -14.93 -11.06 5.03
N ARG A 360 -15.06 -12.09 4.19
CA ARG A 360 -16.31 -12.43 3.51
C ARG A 360 -17.43 -12.81 4.47
N ASP A 361 -17.10 -13.54 5.53
CA ASP A 361 -18.07 -13.97 6.56
C ASP A 361 -18.69 -12.77 7.28
N LYS A 362 -17.89 -11.72 7.52
CA LYS A 362 -18.37 -10.48 8.17
C LYS A 362 -18.94 -9.47 7.19
N PHE A 363 -18.35 -9.36 6.00
CA PHE A 363 -18.68 -8.38 4.97
C PHE A 363 -18.75 -9.04 3.59
N PRO A 364 -19.87 -9.74 3.27
CA PRO A 364 -20.07 -10.31 1.95
C PRO A 364 -19.94 -9.24 0.86
N GLY A 365 -19.20 -9.52 -0.21
CA GLY A 365 -18.99 -8.55 -1.30
C GLY A 365 -17.88 -7.53 -1.05
N LYS A 366 -17.20 -7.54 0.11
CA LYS A 366 -16.07 -6.65 0.38
C LYS A 366 -14.83 -7.11 -0.39
N GLY A 367 -14.37 -6.30 -1.33
CA GLY A 367 -13.14 -6.57 -2.07
C GLY A 367 -11.90 -6.38 -1.22
N LEU A 368 -10.88 -7.19 -1.50
CA LEU A 368 -9.55 -7.12 -0.88
C LEU A 368 -8.50 -6.65 -1.89
N VAL A 369 -7.44 -6.06 -1.36
CA VAL A 369 -6.23 -5.67 -2.09
C VAL A 369 -5.07 -6.57 -1.68
N TYR A 370 -4.28 -7.01 -2.65
CA TYR A 370 -3.04 -7.74 -2.42
C TYR A 370 -1.84 -7.02 -3.04
N ASN A 371 -0.80 -6.78 -2.24
CA ASN A 371 0.49 -6.30 -2.72
C ASN A 371 1.35 -7.51 -3.14
N LEU A 372 1.49 -7.71 -4.45
CA LEU A 372 2.41 -8.66 -5.06
C LEU A 372 3.83 -8.10 -4.94
N SER A 373 4.34 -8.07 -3.71
CA SER A 373 5.53 -7.31 -3.36
C SER A 373 6.76 -7.74 -4.15
N PRO A 374 7.49 -6.80 -4.78
CA PRO A 374 8.78 -7.09 -5.39
C PRO A 374 9.89 -7.31 -4.34
N SER A 375 9.60 -7.08 -3.05
CA SER A 375 10.51 -7.42 -1.95
C SER A 375 10.50 -8.91 -1.62
N PHE A 376 9.50 -9.67 -2.09
CA PHE A 376 9.50 -11.12 -1.93
C PHE A 376 10.53 -11.77 -2.86
N ASN A 377 11.27 -12.73 -2.34
CA ASN A 377 12.00 -13.65 -3.19
C ASN A 377 11.05 -14.77 -3.66
N TRP A 378 10.20 -14.45 -4.65
CA TRP A 378 9.13 -15.33 -5.13
C TRP A 378 9.57 -16.78 -5.31
N MET A 379 10.70 -17.03 -5.98
CA MET A 379 11.18 -18.41 -6.23
C MET A 379 11.66 -19.14 -4.97
N ALA A 380 11.99 -18.43 -3.88
CA ALA A 380 12.37 -19.04 -2.61
C ALA A 380 11.17 -19.53 -1.78
N HIS A 381 9.94 -19.15 -2.13
CA HIS A 381 8.71 -19.56 -1.42
C HIS A 381 8.10 -20.86 -1.96
N GLY A 382 8.89 -21.69 -2.65
CA GLY A 382 8.46 -23.03 -3.07
C GLY A 382 7.47 -23.06 -4.24
N PHE A 383 7.29 -21.96 -4.97
CA PHE A 383 6.44 -21.95 -6.15
C PHE A 383 7.04 -22.79 -7.28
N THR A 384 6.18 -23.62 -7.89
CA THR A 384 6.40 -24.14 -9.24
C THR A 384 5.97 -23.09 -10.27
N GLN A 385 6.38 -23.25 -11.53
CA GLN A 385 5.93 -22.36 -12.62
C GLN A 385 4.40 -22.26 -12.71
N ASP A 386 3.70 -23.38 -12.54
CA ASP A 386 2.24 -23.41 -12.61
C ASP A 386 1.60 -22.67 -11.44
N THR A 387 2.08 -22.88 -10.21
CA THR A 387 1.54 -22.21 -9.02
C THR A 387 1.86 -20.71 -9.00
N LEU A 388 3.03 -20.31 -9.51
CA LEU A 388 3.38 -18.90 -9.65
C LEU A 388 2.47 -18.23 -10.69
N LYS A 389 2.23 -18.93 -11.81
CA LYS A 389 1.33 -18.46 -12.86
C LYS A 389 -0.13 -18.40 -12.37
N SER A 390 -0.59 -19.30 -11.51
CA SER A 390 -1.98 -19.31 -11.04
C SER A 390 -2.24 -18.38 -9.86
N PHE A 391 -1.20 -18.00 -9.09
CA PHE A 391 -1.31 -17.26 -7.83
C PHE A 391 -2.35 -16.13 -7.84
N ILE A 392 -2.23 -15.19 -8.79
CA ILE A 392 -3.10 -14.02 -8.92
C ILE A 392 -4.58 -14.43 -9.07
N TRP A 393 -4.85 -15.46 -9.86
CA TRP A 393 -6.21 -15.95 -10.11
C TRP A 393 -6.75 -16.78 -8.95
N ASP A 394 -5.88 -17.44 -8.19
CA ASP A 394 -6.29 -18.25 -7.05
C ASP A 394 -6.74 -17.36 -5.89
N ILE A 395 -5.97 -16.33 -5.53
CA ILE A 395 -6.38 -15.41 -4.46
C ILE A 395 -7.55 -14.51 -4.88
N ALA A 396 -7.75 -14.27 -6.18
CA ALA A 396 -8.92 -13.52 -6.66
C ALA A 396 -10.25 -14.21 -6.30
N LYS A 397 -10.29 -15.55 -6.30
CA LYS A 397 -11.47 -16.34 -5.88
C LYS A 397 -11.80 -16.15 -4.40
N GLU A 398 -10.78 -15.85 -3.59
CA GLU A 398 -10.90 -15.61 -2.16
C GLU A 398 -11.29 -14.16 -1.82
N GLY A 399 -11.34 -13.27 -2.82
CA GLY A 399 -11.86 -11.89 -2.70
C GLY A 399 -10.80 -10.81 -2.96
N PHE A 400 -9.54 -11.18 -3.20
CA PHE A 400 -8.44 -10.26 -3.59
C PHE A 400 -8.63 -9.77 -5.01
N THR A 401 -9.56 -8.84 -5.14
CA THR A 401 -10.03 -8.32 -6.42
C THR A 401 -9.05 -7.34 -7.00
N LEU A 402 -8.38 -6.53 -6.19
CA LEU A 402 -7.32 -5.63 -6.65
C LEU A 402 -5.95 -6.21 -6.26
N GLN A 403 -5.04 -6.31 -7.21
CA GLN A 403 -3.70 -6.84 -6.98
C GLN A 403 -2.67 -5.97 -7.70
N LEU A 404 -1.54 -5.69 -7.07
CA LEU A 404 -0.56 -4.77 -7.64
C LEU A 404 0.86 -5.18 -7.32
N VAL A 405 1.78 -4.99 -8.28
CA VAL A 405 3.21 -5.00 -8.02
C VAL A 405 3.66 -3.56 -7.81
N SER A 406 3.85 -3.17 -6.55
CA SER A 406 4.02 -1.76 -6.16
C SER A 406 5.19 -1.04 -6.84
N LEU A 407 6.33 -1.71 -7.02
CA LEU A 407 7.57 -1.12 -7.57
C LEU A 407 7.97 -1.65 -8.94
N ALA A 408 7.05 -2.27 -9.68
CA ALA A 408 7.34 -2.85 -10.99
C ALA A 408 7.99 -1.84 -11.96
N GLY A 409 7.44 -0.62 -12.04
CA GLY A 409 7.97 0.44 -12.90
C GLY A 409 9.38 0.90 -12.53
N LEU A 410 9.73 0.89 -11.24
CA LEU A 410 11.09 1.19 -10.79
C LEU A 410 12.05 0.10 -11.25
N HIS A 411 11.74 -1.17 -10.93
CA HIS A 411 12.62 -2.28 -11.23
C HIS A 411 12.77 -2.51 -12.75
N SER A 412 11.68 -2.41 -13.52
CA SER A 412 11.76 -2.56 -14.98
C SER A 412 12.65 -1.49 -15.61
N THR A 413 12.54 -0.23 -15.17
CA THR A 413 13.38 0.86 -15.65
C THR A 413 14.84 0.64 -15.26
N ALA A 414 15.11 0.29 -14.00
CA ALA A 414 16.47 0.02 -13.54
C ALA A 414 17.13 -1.11 -14.33
N THR A 415 16.41 -2.21 -14.58
CA THR A 415 16.90 -3.36 -15.35
C THR A 415 17.28 -2.96 -16.77
N ILE A 416 16.38 -2.35 -17.54
CA ILE A 416 16.68 -2.01 -18.95
C ILE A 416 17.75 -0.92 -19.06
N SER A 417 17.75 0.07 -18.16
CA SER A 417 18.79 1.10 -18.12
C SER A 417 20.17 0.51 -17.83
N SER A 418 20.27 -0.43 -16.89
CA SER A 418 21.53 -1.10 -16.57
C SER A 418 22.06 -1.93 -17.73
N GLU A 419 21.20 -2.75 -18.34
CA GLU A 419 21.59 -3.62 -19.45
C GLU A 419 22.03 -2.82 -20.69
N LEU A 420 21.21 -1.83 -21.09
CA LEU A 420 21.50 -0.98 -22.24
C LEU A 420 22.77 -0.16 -22.02
N ALA A 421 22.95 0.48 -20.86
CA ALA A 421 24.15 1.27 -20.59
C ALA A 421 25.42 0.42 -20.61
N ARG A 422 25.36 -0.81 -20.06
CA ARG A 422 26.48 -1.75 -20.07
C ARG A 422 26.86 -2.15 -21.49
N ARG A 423 25.89 -2.58 -22.32
CA ARG A 423 26.18 -3.00 -23.70
C ARG A 423 26.55 -1.81 -24.59
N PHE A 424 25.91 -0.66 -24.44
CA PHE A 424 26.19 0.53 -25.23
C PHE A 424 27.63 1.03 -25.06
N LYS A 425 28.21 0.85 -23.86
CA LYS A 425 29.62 1.19 -23.59
C LYS A 425 30.58 0.45 -24.54
N ASP A 426 30.34 -0.83 -24.80
CA ASP A 426 31.28 -1.70 -25.53
C ASP A 426 30.83 -1.96 -26.99
N GLU A 427 29.52 -1.92 -27.27
CA GLU A 427 28.92 -2.25 -28.58
C GLU A 427 28.31 -1.04 -29.30
N GLY A 428 28.23 0.13 -28.65
CA GLY A 428 27.66 1.36 -29.23
C GLY A 428 26.24 1.17 -29.76
N MET A 429 25.98 1.65 -30.98
CA MET A 429 24.64 1.61 -31.59
C MET A 429 24.09 0.21 -31.80
N GLN A 430 24.93 -0.83 -31.88
CA GLN A 430 24.46 -2.20 -32.00
C GLN A 430 23.60 -2.59 -30.79
N ALA A 431 24.02 -2.22 -29.57
CA ALA A 431 23.25 -2.47 -28.36
C ALA A 431 21.85 -1.81 -28.42
N TYR A 432 21.78 -0.56 -28.88
CA TYR A 432 20.51 0.15 -29.01
C TYR A 432 19.59 -0.50 -30.06
N VAL A 433 20.13 -0.83 -31.24
CA VAL A 433 19.35 -1.47 -32.30
C VAL A 433 18.82 -2.83 -31.85
N GLU A 434 19.64 -3.66 -31.20
CA GLU A 434 19.25 -5.01 -30.80
C GLU A 434 18.32 -5.04 -29.59
N LEU A 435 18.63 -4.27 -28.53
CA LEU A 435 17.85 -4.31 -27.29
C LEU A 435 16.58 -3.46 -27.35
N VAL A 436 16.59 -2.34 -28.09
CA VAL A 436 15.51 -1.36 -28.08
C VAL A 436 14.77 -1.40 -29.42
N GLN A 437 15.36 -0.87 -30.49
CA GLN A 437 14.62 -0.61 -31.73
C GLN A 437 14.04 -1.88 -32.38
N LYS A 438 14.83 -2.96 -32.44
CA LYS A 438 14.36 -4.25 -32.96
C LYS A 438 13.24 -4.83 -32.11
N ARG A 439 13.37 -4.76 -30.78
CA ARG A 439 12.36 -5.26 -29.83
C ARG A 439 11.08 -4.44 -29.88
N GLU A 440 11.16 -3.12 -29.99
CA GLU A 440 10.00 -2.26 -30.19
C GLU A 440 9.24 -2.63 -31.47
N LYS A 441 9.95 -2.91 -32.57
CA LYS A 441 9.34 -3.38 -33.82
C LYS A 441 8.70 -4.77 -33.67
N GLU A 442 9.35 -5.71 -33.01
CA GLU A 442 8.85 -7.08 -32.79
C GLU A 442 7.62 -7.12 -31.86
N LEU A 443 7.58 -6.26 -30.85
CA LEU A 443 6.49 -6.16 -29.88
C LEU A 443 5.36 -5.23 -30.33
N GLY A 444 5.58 -4.42 -31.37
CA GLY A 444 4.61 -3.43 -31.84
C GLY A 444 4.43 -2.24 -30.89
N VAL A 445 5.51 -1.81 -30.24
CA VAL A 445 5.52 -0.67 -29.29
C VAL A 445 5.23 0.62 -30.05
N ASP A 446 4.20 1.36 -29.64
CA ASP A 446 3.74 2.57 -30.35
C ASP A 446 4.73 3.75 -30.26
N VAL A 447 5.59 3.74 -29.24
CA VAL A 447 6.69 4.70 -29.02
C VAL A 447 7.77 4.65 -30.10
N LEU A 448 7.89 3.54 -30.86
CA LEU A 448 8.82 3.44 -31.99
C LEU A 448 8.64 4.62 -32.97
N THR A 449 7.38 5.00 -33.20
CA THR A 449 6.99 6.25 -33.86
C THR A 449 6.74 7.36 -32.84
N HIS A 450 7.81 7.86 -32.23
CA HIS A 450 7.77 8.76 -31.07
C HIS A 450 7.12 10.13 -31.34
N GLN A 451 7.23 10.70 -32.55
CA GLN A 451 6.52 11.94 -32.93
C GLN A 451 5.02 11.70 -33.09
N LYS A 452 4.64 10.59 -33.73
CA LYS A 452 3.24 10.17 -33.76
C LYS A 452 2.71 9.90 -32.35
N TRP A 453 3.49 9.21 -31.51
CA TRP A 453 3.14 8.87 -30.14
C TRP A 453 2.97 10.13 -29.26
N SER A 454 3.89 11.09 -29.36
CA SER A 454 3.87 12.35 -28.59
C SER A 454 2.71 13.27 -28.99
N GLY A 455 2.07 13.01 -30.14
CA GLY A 455 0.90 13.75 -30.61
C GLY A 455 1.23 14.87 -31.58
N ALA A 456 2.39 14.85 -32.25
CA ALA A 456 2.76 15.86 -33.26
C ALA A 456 1.64 16.04 -34.31
N ASN A 457 1.11 14.95 -34.87
CA ASN A 457 -0.01 14.97 -35.82
C ASN A 457 -1.29 15.63 -35.27
N TYR A 458 -1.56 15.47 -33.97
CA TYR A 458 -2.73 16.05 -33.32
C TYR A 458 -2.57 17.57 -33.16
N VAL A 459 -1.39 18.03 -32.75
CA VAL A 459 -1.07 19.45 -32.61
C VAL A 459 -0.99 20.14 -33.97
N ASP A 460 -0.36 19.52 -34.97
CA ASP A 460 -0.30 20.01 -36.35
C ASP A 460 -1.71 20.22 -36.92
N ALA A 461 -2.65 19.31 -36.64
CA ALA A 461 -4.02 19.44 -37.09
C ALA A 461 -4.75 20.62 -36.41
N ILE A 462 -4.49 20.86 -35.12
CA ILE A 462 -5.04 22.03 -34.40
C ILE A 462 -4.49 23.33 -35.01
N LEU A 463 -3.17 23.42 -35.19
CA LEU A 463 -2.53 24.59 -35.76
C LEU A 463 -3.03 24.86 -37.19
N GLY A 464 -3.13 23.82 -38.01
CA GLY A 464 -3.67 23.92 -39.37
C GLY A 464 -5.11 24.43 -39.41
N HIS A 465 -5.94 24.05 -38.43
CA HIS A 465 -7.31 24.56 -38.31
C HIS A 465 -7.34 26.04 -37.90
N ILE A 466 -6.54 26.43 -36.91
CA ILE A 466 -6.45 27.83 -36.44
C ILE A 466 -5.91 28.75 -37.56
N GLN A 467 -4.91 28.29 -38.31
CA GLN A 467 -4.26 29.06 -39.36
C GLN A 467 -4.96 28.97 -40.72
N SER A 468 -6.16 28.37 -40.78
CA SER A 468 -6.94 28.22 -42.02
C SER A 468 -6.14 27.59 -43.18
N GLY A 469 -5.24 26.64 -42.89
CA GLY A 469 -4.47 25.91 -43.90
C GLY A 469 -3.17 26.59 -44.38
N SER A 470 -2.70 27.68 -43.75
CA SER A 470 -1.36 28.23 -44.04
C SER A 470 -0.27 27.18 -43.80
N SER A 471 0.43 26.76 -44.86
CA SER A 471 1.24 25.53 -44.88
C SER A 471 2.68 25.68 -44.36
N THR A 472 3.08 26.88 -43.93
CA THR A 472 4.47 27.22 -43.63
C THR A 472 5.03 26.61 -42.33
N ASN A 473 4.19 26.05 -41.45
CA ASN A 473 4.58 25.57 -40.12
C ASN A 473 4.26 24.08 -39.83
N LYS A 474 4.09 23.22 -40.85
CA LYS A 474 3.83 21.77 -40.62
C LYS A 474 5.09 21.06 -40.11
N SER A 475 4.99 20.32 -39.00
CA SER A 475 6.12 19.59 -38.42
C SER A 475 6.36 18.22 -39.08
N MET A 476 5.33 17.66 -39.73
CA MET A 476 5.37 16.36 -40.42
C MET A 476 5.47 16.56 -41.95
N GLY A 477 6.68 16.57 -42.51
CA GLY A 477 6.96 16.77 -43.95
C GLY A 477 8.09 15.87 -44.51
N GLU A 478 8.62 16.18 -45.71
CA GLU A 478 9.62 15.37 -46.47
C GLU A 478 10.96 15.11 -45.74
N GLY A 479 11.19 15.70 -44.56
CA GLY A 479 12.35 15.43 -43.69
C GLY A 479 12.05 14.57 -42.45
N ASN A 480 10.84 14.06 -42.26
CA ASN A 480 10.50 13.26 -41.09
C ASN A 480 11.16 11.86 -41.14
N THR A 481 12.01 11.57 -40.17
CA THR A 481 12.75 10.31 -40.05
C THR A 481 11.86 9.11 -39.71
N GLU A 482 10.65 9.31 -39.18
CA GLU A 482 9.73 8.21 -38.87
C GLU A 482 9.30 7.39 -40.09
N ASN A 483 9.36 7.97 -41.30
CA ASN A 483 9.05 7.25 -42.54
C ASN A 483 9.97 6.05 -42.79
N GLN A 484 11.12 5.96 -42.11
CA GLN A 484 12.05 4.84 -42.21
C GLN A 484 11.60 3.60 -41.41
N PHE A 485 10.60 3.74 -40.53
CA PHE A 485 10.11 2.66 -39.66
C PHE A 485 8.80 2.01 -40.14
N LEU A 486 8.13 2.64 -41.13
CA LEU A 486 6.86 2.19 -41.70
C LEU A 486 6.98 0.92 -42.56
#